data_AF-I8QP75-F1
#
_entry.id   AF-I8QP75-F1
#
_cell.length_a   1.000
_cell.length_b   1.000
_cell.length_c   1.000
_cell.angle_alpha   90.00
_cell.angle_beta   90.00
_cell.angle_gamma   90.00
#
_symmetry.space_group_name_H-M   'P 1'
#
loop_
_entity.id
_entity.type
_entity.pdbx_description
1 polymer ?
#
loop_
_entity_poly.entity_id
_entity_poly.type
_entity_poly.pdbx_seq_one_letter_code
_entity_poly.pdbx_strand_id
1 'polypeptide(L)'
;MLRCMAPRRVVIVAFDGVQLLDVTGPADVFATASRVLQARAVEGGGTGPDSTAPKHGVDPKHGVDPKHGADPKHGADLVRGVDPVCGVDPAYVVEIAAPRPGEIRTASGVRLVADVALADVAGTADTVLVPGALGARPDAGPVVVPEIVDWLRAVGGRPHRIASVCAGAHMLAAAGLLDGRPATTHWFTAGRLAAEFPAVAVDPDPIFIRSGRVWTCAGVSSGMDLALAMVADDCGDDLALATARWLVMYLRRPGGQSQFSVPLAHPAPTRDDIGELHRWIADHLAADLSVAALARRVGMSERHFSRVFTAQAGVTPAAYVESVRIEAARRMLEQTGHTVEAVAQRCGFGSPETFYRVFRRDLALTPTDYRRRFRLPADAGTGAGANADQPPPERGNPWAPPPSPVPTPR
;
A
#
# COMPACT_ATOMS: atom_id res chain seq x y z
N MET A 1 29.22 -1.49 -2.66
CA MET A 1 29.50 -0.08 -2.99
C MET A 1 28.18 0.57 -3.38
N LEU A 2 27.58 1.34 -2.46
CA LEU A 2 26.39 2.15 -2.75
C LEU A 2 26.82 3.28 -3.69
N ARG A 3 26.48 3.18 -4.98
CA ARG A 3 26.69 4.29 -5.91
C ARG A 3 25.77 5.43 -5.49
N CYS A 4 26.34 6.62 -5.32
CA CYS A 4 25.59 7.87 -5.15
C CYS A 4 24.70 8.05 -6.39
N MET A 5 23.43 7.68 -6.29
CA MET A 5 22.42 8.00 -7.29
C MET A 5 21.77 9.31 -6.85
N ALA A 6 21.56 10.22 -7.79
CA ALA A 6 20.82 11.45 -7.51
C ALA A 6 19.45 11.09 -6.88
N PRO A 7 19.00 11.84 -5.85
CA PRO A 7 17.73 11.56 -5.19
C PRO A 7 16.57 11.55 -6.18
N ARG A 8 15.69 10.54 -6.07
CA ARG A 8 14.48 10.47 -6.88
C ARG A 8 13.44 11.45 -6.35
N ARG A 9 12.91 12.30 -7.24
CA ARG A 9 11.87 13.27 -6.89
C ARG A 9 10.48 12.66 -6.97
N VAL A 10 9.76 12.73 -5.86
CA VAL A 10 8.38 12.25 -5.73
C VAL A 10 7.47 13.44 -5.46
N VAL A 11 6.59 13.74 -6.41
CA VAL A 11 5.55 14.75 -6.26
C VAL A 11 4.24 14.06 -5.89
N ILE A 12 3.72 14.36 -4.71
CA ILE A 12 2.42 13.87 -4.24
C ILE A 12 1.40 15.00 -4.35
N VAL A 13 0.36 14.78 -5.14
CA VAL A 13 -0.70 15.79 -5.33
C VAL A 13 -1.59 15.85 -4.09
N ALA A 14 -2.00 17.04 -3.67
CA ALA A 14 -2.97 17.23 -2.60
C ALA A 14 -3.96 18.35 -2.96
N PHE A 15 -5.17 18.24 -2.43
CA PHE A 15 -6.28 19.17 -2.70
C PHE A 15 -7.31 19.10 -1.56
N ASP A 16 -8.20 20.08 -1.48
CA ASP A 16 -9.20 20.12 -0.42
C ASP A 16 -10.12 18.89 -0.50
N GLY A 17 -10.32 18.23 0.64
CA GLY A 17 -11.05 16.98 0.76
C GLY A 17 -10.25 15.73 0.43
N VAL A 18 -8.95 15.83 0.09
CA VAL A 18 -8.09 14.66 -0.15
C VAL A 18 -8.10 13.71 1.04
N GLN A 19 -8.07 12.39 0.77
CA GLN A 19 -7.90 11.38 1.81
C GLN A 19 -6.49 11.50 2.41
N LEU A 20 -6.40 11.82 3.70
CA LEU A 20 -5.12 12.13 4.36
C LEU A 20 -4.09 11.02 4.16
N LEU A 21 -4.48 9.77 4.41
CA LEU A 21 -3.56 8.63 4.38
C LEU A 21 -3.08 8.28 2.96
N ASP A 22 -3.85 8.64 1.93
CA ASP A 22 -3.43 8.46 0.53
C ASP A 22 -2.28 9.40 0.17
N VAL A 23 -2.14 10.52 0.89
CA VAL A 23 -1.02 11.46 0.77
C VAL A 23 0.12 11.01 1.70
N THR A 24 -0.15 10.92 3.00
CA THR A 24 0.89 10.80 4.03
C THR A 24 1.47 9.40 4.14
N GLY A 25 0.69 8.35 3.85
CA GLY A 25 1.18 6.98 3.88
C GLY A 25 2.33 6.75 2.90
N PRO A 26 2.14 6.96 1.58
CA PRO A 26 3.22 6.89 0.60
C PRO A 26 4.39 7.84 0.92
N ALA A 27 4.10 9.06 1.37
CA ALA A 27 5.13 10.05 1.71
C ALA A 27 6.07 9.52 2.80
N ASP A 28 5.52 8.92 3.86
CA ASP A 28 6.31 8.42 4.99
C ASP A 28 7.11 7.16 4.63
N VAL A 29 6.61 6.34 3.69
CA VAL A 29 7.38 5.21 3.12
C VAL A 29 8.62 5.71 2.38
N PHE A 30 8.48 6.67 1.47
CA PHE A 30 9.62 7.22 0.73
C PHE A 30 10.61 7.93 1.66
N ALA A 31 10.12 8.75 2.59
CA ALA A 31 10.95 9.43 3.58
C ALA A 31 11.70 8.43 4.47
N THR A 32 11.04 7.37 4.92
CA THR A 32 11.68 6.33 5.74
C THR A 32 12.72 5.55 4.96
N ALA A 33 12.49 5.23 3.68
CA ALA A 33 13.50 4.61 2.84
C ALA A 33 14.78 5.46 2.75
N SER A 34 14.66 6.78 2.62
CA SER A 34 15.79 7.71 2.68
C SER A 34 16.52 7.65 4.02
N ARG A 35 15.81 7.71 5.15
CA ARG A 35 16.41 7.65 6.51
C ARG A 35 17.15 6.33 6.74
N VAL A 36 16.55 5.21 6.34
CA VAL A 36 17.15 3.86 6.48
C VAL A 36 18.41 3.74 5.63
N LEU A 37 18.41 4.29 4.40
CA LEU A 37 19.58 4.31 3.54
C LEU A 37 20.74 5.09 4.18
N GLN A 38 20.44 6.28 4.71
CA GLN A 38 21.42 7.16 5.35
C GLN A 38 21.99 6.53 6.63
N ALA A 39 21.16 5.93 7.47
CA ALA A 39 21.61 5.25 8.70
C ALA A 39 22.58 4.10 8.40
N ARG A 40 22.29 3.28 7.38
CA ARG A 40 23.18 2.18 6.95
C ARG A 40 24.54 2.67 6.47
N ALA A 41 24.59 3.85 5.85
CA ALA A 41 25.84 4.42 5.37
C ALA A 41 26.74 4.91 6.52
N VAL A 42 26.16 5.37 7.64
CA VAL A 42 26.91 5.69 8.85
C VAL A 42 27.47 4.44 9.52
N GLU A 43 26.66 3.39 9.65
CA GLU A 43 27.09 2.12 10.27
C GLU A 43 28.18 1.41 9.46
N GLY A 44 28.13 1.49 8.13
CA GLY A 44 29.17 0.94 7.24
C GLY A 44 30.46 1.78 7.17
N GLY A 45 30.46 3.01 7.71
CA GLY A 45 31.58 3.94 7.66
C GLY A 45 32.47 3.96 8.91
N GLY A 46 32.14 3.19 9.96
CA GLY A 46 32.84 3.21 11.25
C GLY A 46 33.59 1.92 11.58
N THR A 47 34.87 1.82 11.19
CA THR A 47 36.02 1.29 11.98
C THR A 47 37.25 1.12 11.08
N GLY A 48 37.97 2.23 10.87
CA GLY A 48 39.40 2.21 10.54
C GLY A 48 40.11 3.10 11.57
N PRO A 49 41.15 2.63 12.29
CA PRO A 49 41.78 3.41 13.34
C PRO A 49 42.83 4.32 12.73
N ASP A 50 42.43 5.42 12.11
CA ASP A 50 43.30 6.59 11.97
C ASP A 50 42.54 7.80 11.42
N SER A 51 42.27 8.79 12.28
CA SER A 51 42.60 10.18 11.98
C SER A 51 42.21 11.05 13.18
N THR A 52 43.22 11.69 13.73
CA THR A 52 43.24 12.69 14.80
C THR A 52 42.12 13.74 14.74
N ALA A 53 41.30 13.80 15.80
CA ALA A 53 40.40 14.91 16.06
C ALA A 53 41.18 16.18 16.49
N PRO A 54 40.85 17.39 16.01
CA PRO A 54 41.26 18.62 16.68
C PRO A 54 40.33 18.88 17.87
N LYS A 55 40.93 19.07 19.05
CA LYS A 55 40.24 19.51 20.27
C LYS A 55 39.88 20.99 20.14
N HIS A 56 38.60 21.33 20.21
CA HIS A 56 38.16 22.65 20.65
C HIS A 56 37.23 22.52 21.85
N GLY A 57 37.73 22.93 23.02
CA GLY A 57 36.95 23.12 24.23
C GLY A 57 36.07 24.36 24.11
N VAL A 58 34.83 24.25 24.57
CA VAL A 58 33.87 25.35 24.64
C VAL A 58 33.88 25.88 26.07
N ASP A 59 34.37 27.11 26.25
CA ASP A 59 34.08 27.95 27.42
C ASP A 59 32.73 28.66 27.19
N PRO A 60 31.80 28.68 28.16
CA PRO A 60 30.51 29.34 27.97
C PRO A 60 30.43 30.66 28.74
N LYS A 61 30.64 31.81 28.08
CA LYS A 61 30.18 33.11 28.60
C LYS A 61 29.81 34.12 27.50
N HIS A 62 28.66 34.75 27.73
CA HIS A 62 28.08 35.95 27.09
C HIS A 62 27.44 35.68 25.72
N GLY A 63 26.24 36.14 25.42
CA GLY A 63 25.46 37.28 25.91
C GLY A 63 24.80 37.87 24.66
N VAL A 64 23.48 37.83 24.60
CA VAL A 64 22.71 38.24 23.41
C VAL A 64 22.84 39.74 23.19
N ASP A 65 23.10 40.16 21.94
CA ASP A 65 22.69 41.48 21.45
C ASP A 65 22.32 41.45 19.95
N PRO A 66 21.25 42.15 19.52
CA PRO A 66 20.70 42.06 18.17
C PRO A 66 21.06 43.29 17.33
N LYS A 67 21.51 43.11 16.07
CA LYS A 67 21.30 44.02 14.90
C LYS A 67 22.19 43.64 13.71
N HIS A 68 21.74 44.07 12.52
CA HIS A 68 22.26 43.89 11.14
C HIS A 68 21.66 42.65 10.48
N GLY A 69 20.92 42.72 9.38
CA GLY A 69 20.82 43.74 8.33
C GLY A 69 20.82 42.97 7.01
N ALA A 70 19.73 43.05 6.24
CA ALA A 70 19.49 42.23 5.05
C ALA A 70 20.49 42.53 3.92
N ASP A 71 20.97 41.48 3.24
CA ASP A 71 21.56 41.54 1.89
C ASP A 71 20.99 40.38 1.03
N PRO A 72 20.23 40.65 -0.05
CA PRO A 72 19.53 39.61 -0.81
C PRO A 72 20.26 39.25 -2.10
N LYS A 73 21.26 38.38 -2.05
CA LYS A 73 21.87 37.77 -3.27
C LYS A 73 22.45 36.37 -3.04
N HIS A 74 21.63 35.39 -2.66
CA HIS A 74 21.93 33.98 -2.94
C HIS A 74 20.62 33.27 -3.29
N GLY A 75 20.54 32.76 -4.52
CA GLY A 75 19.43 31.95 -4.99
C GLY A 75 19.50 30.54 -4.41
N ALA A 76 18.32 29.93 -4.25
CA ALA A 76 18.09 28.51 -4.04
C ALA A 76 18.68 27.90 -2.75
N ASP A 77 18.14 28.28 -1.59
CA ASP A 77 18.13 27.41 -0.41
C ASP A 77 16.66 27.08 -0.07
N LEU A 78 16.13 26.09 -0.78
CA LEU A 78 14.93 25.35 -0.40
C LEU A 78 15.36 23.94 0.03
N VAL A 79 16.24 23.85 1.03
CA VAL A 79 16.42 22.59 1.77
C VAL A 79 15.27 22.47 2.74
N ARG A 80 14.21 21.86 2.22
CA ARG A 80 13.00 21.42 2.90
C ARG A 80 13.34 20.31 3.91
N GLY A 81 12.86 20.47 5.15
CA GLY A 81 12.33 19.42 6.03
C GLY A 81 13.15 18.17 6.40
N VAL A 82 14.34 17.96 5.83
CA VAL A 82 15.23 16.85 6.13
C VAL A 82 16.65 17.40 6.11
N ASP A 83 17.16 17.78 7.28
CA ASP A 83 18.60 18.00 7.40
C ASP A 83 19.31 16.72 6.93
N PRO A 84 20.32 16.79 6.06
CA PRO A 84 21.11 15.62 5.70
C PRO A 84 21.88 15.17 6.94
N VAL A 85 21.28 14.28 7.72
CA VAL A 85 21.83 13.80 9.00
C VAL A 85 23.18 13.08 8.81
N CYS A 86 23.55 12.70 7.58
CA CYS A 86 24.66 11.77 7.37
C CYS A 86 25.47 11.94 6.07
N GLY A 87 25.65 13.14 5.49
CA GLY A 87 26.56 13.33 4.32
C GLY A 87 26.31 12.41 3.10
N VAL A 88 25.15 11.74 3.05
CA VAL A 88 24.73 10.75 2.08
C VAL A 88 23.40 11.24 1.55
N ASP A 89 23.32 11.37 0.23
CA ASP A 89 22.12 11.84 -0.43
C ASP A 89 20.93 10.92 -0.14
N PRO A 90 19.73 11.48 0.10
CA PRO A 90 18.54 10.67 0.33
C PRO A 90 18.16 9.88 -0.93
N ALA A 91 17.53 8.71 -0.75
CA ALA A 91 16.98 7.95 -1.88
C ALA A 91 15.87 8.71 -2.61
N TYR A 92 15.07 9.46 -1.84
CA TYR A 92 13.90 10.19 -2.29
C TYR A 92 13.85 11.59 -1.71
N VAL A 93 13.40 12.54 -2.54
CA VAL A 93 12.93 13.87 -2.13
C VAL A 93 11.42 13.92 -2.40
N VAL A 94 10.62 14.06 -1.34
CA VAL A 94 9.15 14.10 -1.42
C VAL A 94 8.68 15.55 -1.36
N GLU A 95 7.79 15.93 -2.27
CA GLU A 95 7.19 17.26 -2.35
C GLU A 95 5.66 17.12 -2.44
N ILE A 96 4.93 17.80 -1.55
CA ILE A 96 3.46 17.90 -1.64
C ILE A 96 3.10 19.08 -2.54
N ALA A 97 2.46 18.80 -3.67
CA ALA A 97 2.04 19.81 -4.63
C ALA A 97 0.51 19.96 -4.65
N ALA A 98 0.02 21.19 -4.72
CA ALA A 98 -1.42 21.48 -4.75
C ALA A 98 -1.79 22.54 -5.79
N PRO A 99 -3.06 22.63 -6.24
CA PRO A 99 -3.47 23.65 -7.19
C PRO A 99 -3.14 25.09 -6.75
N ARG A 100 -3.14 25.34 -5.44
CA ARG A 100 -2.76 26.61 -4.82
C ARG A 100 -1.78 26.36 -3.67
N PRO A 101 -0.85 27.29 -3.40
CA PRO A 101 0.03 27.19 -2.24
C PRO A 101 -0.76 27.38 -0.93
N GLY A 102 -0.25 26.83 0.17
CA GLY A 102 -0.80 27.03 1.52
C GLY A 102 -1.52 25.82 2.10
N GLU A 103 -2.43 26.07 3.04
CA GLU A 103 -3.15 25.04 3.78
C GLU A 103 -4.15 24.28 2.89
N ILE A 104 -4.18 22.96 3.06
CA ILE A 104 -5.11 22.02 2.43
C ILE A 104 -5.88 21.32 3.53
N ARG A 105 -7.21 21.37 3.47
CA ARG A 105 -8.05 20.66 4.45
C ARG A 105 -8.40 19.28 3.93
N THR A 106 -7.87 18.22 4.56
CA THR A 106 -8.17 16.84 4.20
C THR A 106 -9.60 16.42 4.59
N ALA A 107 -10.08 15.28 4.09
CA ALA A 107 -11.40 14.73 4.43
C ALA A 107 -11.61 14.51 5.94
N SER A 108 -10.56 14.18 6.69
CA SER A 108 -10.61 14.00 8.14
C SER A 108 -10.55 15.32 8.92
N GLY A 109 -10.38 16.45 8.25
CA GLY A 109 -10.24 17.78 8.84
C GLY A 109 -8.81 18.13 9.26
N VAL A 110 -7.85 17.20 9.18
CA VAL A 110 -6.42 17.47 9.36
C VAL A 110 -5.94 18.40 8.25
N ARG A 111 -5.10 19.37 8.60
CA ARG A 111 -4.53 20.32 7.64
C ARG A 111 -3.14 19.87 7.21
N LEU A 112 -2.92 19.85 5.91
CA LEU A 112 -1.60 19.73 5.30
C LEU A 112 -1.18 21.10 4.76
N VAL A 113 0.11 21.30 4.55
CA VAL A 113 0.62 22.50 3.86
C VAL A 113 1.27 22.03 2.56
N ALA A 114 0.89 22.65 1.44
CA ALA A 114 1.54 22.39 0.16
C ALA A 114 2.95 22.98 0.15
N ASP A 115 3.93 22.18 -0.25
CA ASP A 115 5.32 22.63 -0.42
C ASP A 115 5.49 23.49 -1.69
N VAL A 116 4.61 23.30 -2.68
CA VAL A 116 4.66 23.96 -3.98
C VAL A 116 3.29 23.99 -4.66
N ALA A 117 3.03 25.00 -5.47
CA ALA A 117 1.87 25.00 -6.36
C ALA A 117 2.13 24.10 -7.58
N LEU A 118 1.09 23.47 -8.14
CA LEU A 118 1.23 22.59 -9.32
C LEU A 118 1.88 23.30 -10.51
N ALA A 119 1.58 24.58 -10.72
CA ALA A 119 2.18 25.40 -11.76
C ALA A 119 3.69 25.63 -11.60
N ASP A 120 4.18 25.54 -10.35
CA ASP A 120 5.57 25.82 -9.97
C ASP A 120 6.40 24.54 -9.77
N VAL A 121 5.83 23.36 -10.04
CA VAL A 121 6.56 22.09 -9.99
C VAL A 121 7.67 22.11 -11.04
N ALA A 122 8.89 22.38 -10.60
CA ALA A 122 10.05 22.51 -11.46
C ALA A 122 10.52 21.14 -12.01
N GLY A 123 11.08 21.16 -13.23
CA GLY A 123 11.76 20.00 -13.84
C GLY A 123 10.86 18.79 -14.10
N THR A 124 11.48 17.62 -14.31
CA THR A 124 10.78 16.34 -14.42
C THR A 124 10.81 15.62 -13.08
N ALA A 125 9.64 15.32 -12.51
CA ALA A 125 9.54 14.44 -11.36
C ALA A 125 9.79 12.98 -11.78
N ASP A 126 10.45 12.19 -10.94
CA ASP A 126 10.61 10.76 -11.19
C ASP A 126 9.28 10.03 -10.98
N THR A 127 8.55 10.40 -9.93
CA THR A 127 7.22 9.87 -9.63
C THR A 127 6.24 11.01 -9.38
N VAL A 128 5.09 10.98 -10.06
CA VAL A 128 3.91 11.77 -9.70
C VAL A 128 2.88 10.83 -9.12
N LEU A 129 2.44 11.04 -7.89
CA LEU A 129 1.43 10.24 -7.21
C LEU A 129 0.18 11.08 -6.95
N VAL A 130 -0.98 10.58 -7.39
CA VAL A 130 -2.27 11.28 -7.33
C VAL A 130 -3.21 10.55 -6.37
N PRO A 131 -3.37 11.06 -5.14
CA PRO A 131 -4.34 10.60 -4.15
C PRO A 131 -5.79 10.81 -4.58
N GLY A 132 -6.70 10.11 -3.89
CA GLY A 132 -8.13 10.21 -4.13
C GLY A 132 -8.87 10.95 -3.03
N ALA A 133 -10.11 11.29 -3.34
CA ALA A 133 -11.12 11.67 -2.37
C ALA A 133 -12.48 11.14 -2.82
N LEU A 134 -13.34 10.88 -1.84
CA LEU A 134 -14.76 10.61 -2.05
C LEU A 134 -15.54 11.81 -1.52
N GLY A 135 -16.63 12.16 -2.19
CA GLY A 135 -17.50 13.23 -1.71
C GLY A 135 -18.08 12.90 -0.33
N ALA A 136 -18.46 13.94 0.42
CA ALA A 136 -18.91 13.82 1.81
C ALA A 136 -20.18 12.98 2.01
N ARG A 137 -20.91 12.69 0.92
CA ARG A 137 -22.08 11.81 0.93
C ARG A 137 -21.79 10.56 0.10
N PRO A 138 -22.33 9.39 0.46
CA PRO A 138 -22.11 8.14 -0.29
C PRO A 138 -22.47 8.25 -1.78
N ASP A 139 -23.46 9.05 -2.15
CA ASP A 139 -23.92 9.24 -3.53
C ASP A 139 -23.05 10.18 -4.37
N ALA A 140 -22.18 10.98 -3.74
CA ALA A 140 -21.38 11.98 -4.44
C ALA A 140 -20.28 11.36 -5.34
N GLY A 141 -19.76 10.19 -4.97
CA GLY A 141 -18.74 9.46 -5.72
C GLY A 141 -17.34 10.10 -5.64
N PRO A 142 -16.46 9.88 -6.64
CA PRO A 142 -15.09 10.38 -6.64
C PRO A 142 -15.05 11.90 -6.83
N VAL A 143 -14.12 12.56 -6.15
CA VAL A 143 -13.80 13.97 -6.41
C VAL A 143 -12.81 14.05 -7.55
N VAL A 144 -13.17 14.79 -8.60
CA VAL A 144 -12.30 15.08 -9.76
C VAL A 144 -12.04 16.57 -9.79
N VAL A 145 -10.77 16.97 -9.68
CA VAL A 145 -10.36 18.38 -9.64
C VAL A 145 -9.84 18.79 -11.03
N PRO A 146 -10.55 19.67 -11.78
CA PRO A 146 -10.20 20.03 -13.15
C PRO A 146 -8.75 20.54 -13.30
N GLU A 147 -8.29 21.37 -12.38
CA GLU A 147 -6.95 21.95 -12.39
C GLU A 147 -5.86 20.87 -12.29
N ILE A 148 -6.11 19.80 -11.51
CA ILE A 148 -5.21 18.65 -11.44
C ILE A 148 -5.25 17.87 -12.74
N VAL A 149 -6.43 17.65 -13.32
CA VAL A 149 -6.57 16.94 -14.59
C VAL A 149 -5.84 17.67 -15.71
N ASP A 150 -5.99 18.99 -15.81
CA ASP A 150 -5.31 19.80 -16.81
C ASP A 150 -3.80 19.81 -16.62
N TRP A 151 -3.34 19.91 -15.36
CA TRP A 151 -1.92 19.75 -15.04
C TRP A 151 -1.40 18.37 -15.44
N LEU A 152 -2.13 17.29 -15.13
CA LEU A 152 -1.78 15.92 -15.51
C LEU A 152 -1.72 15.73 -17.02
N ARG A 153 -2.61 16.36 -17.80
CA ARG A 153 -2.52 16.36 -19.27
C ARG A 153 -1.24 17.04 -19.75
N ALA A 154 -0.87 18.17 -19.14
CA ALA A 154 0.31 18.94 -19.50
C ALA A 154 1.62 18.23 -19.14
N VAL A 155 1.69 17.59 -17.97
CA VAL A 155 2.91 16.90 -17.51
C VAL A 155 2.95 15.42 -17.88
N GLY A 156 1.83 14.80 -18.23
CA GLY A 156 1.61 13.36 -18.19
C GLY A 156 2.57 12.49 -19.00
N GLY A 157 3.29 13.05 -19.97
CA GLY A 157 4.34 12.37 -20.72
C GLY A 157 5.75 12.46 -20.13
N ARG A 158 5.98 13.33 -19.14
CA ARG A 158 7.32 13.70 -18.65
C ARG A 158 7.83 12.82 -17.49
N PRO A 159 7.02 12.47 -16.47
CA PRO A 159 7.51 11.65 -15.36
C PRO A 159 7.89 10.23 -15.79
N HIS A 160 8.95 9.70 -15.16
CA HIS A 160 9.34 8.29 -15.30
C HIS A 160 8.23 7.35 -14.87
N ARG A 161 7.49 7.72 -13.81
CA ARG A 161 6.35 6.97 -13.27
C ARG A 161 5.20 7.91 -12.88
N ILE A 162 3.98 7.50 -13.19
CA ILE A 162 2.76 8.16 -12.72
C ILE A 162 1.95 7.13 -11.94
N ALA A 163 1.44 7.53 -10.79
CA ALA A 163 0.67 6.67 -9.93
C ALA A 163 -0.61 7.32 -9.43
N SER A 164 -1.61 6.50 -9.09
CA SER A 164 -2.77 6.94 -8.34
C SER A 164 -3.05 6.05 -7.14
N VAL A 165 -3.64 6.66 -6.12
CA VAL A 165 -4.13 5.99 -4.91
C VAL A 165 -5.62 6.30 -4.77
N CYS A 166 -6.42 5.29 -4.44
CA CYS A 166 -7.87 5.42 -4.28
C CYS A 166 -8.55 6.01 -5.54
N ALA A 167 -9.52 6.89 -5.33
CA ALA A 167 -10.25 7.60 -6.38
C ALA A 167 -9.37 8.52 -7.25
N GLY A 168 -8.07 8.69 -6.96
CA GLY A 168 -7.16 9.46 -7.80
C GLY A 168 -7.05 8.89 -9.22
N ALA A 169 -7.35 7.60 -9.42
CA ALA A 169 -7.41 6.96 -10.74
C ALA A 169 -8.41 7.66 -11.68
N HIS A 170 -9.47 8.29 -11.16
CA HIS A 170 -10.45 9.04 -11.95
C HIS A 170 -9.83 10.29 -12.59
N MET A 171 -8.91 10.98 -11.89
CA MET A 171 -8.19 12.12 -12.46
C MET A 171 -7.16 11.69 -13.52
N LEU A 172 -6.51 10.53 -13.33
CA LEU A 172 -5.63 9.96 -14.36
C LEU A 172 -6.42 9.54 -15.61
N ALA A 173 -7.60 8.92 -15.43
CA ALA A 173 -8.48 8.55 -16.54
C ALA A 173 -9.01 9.78 -17.28
N ALA A 174 -9.46 10.81 -16.54
CA ALA A 174 -9.89 12.08 -17.13
C ALA A 174 -8.77 12.79 -17.91
N ALA A 175 -7.52 12.57 -17.53
CA ALA A 175 -6.34 13.07 -18.24
C ALA A 175 -5.93 12.20 -19.46
N GLY A 176 -6.63 11.09 -19.73
CA GLY A 176 -6.31 10.14 -20.82
C GLY A 176 -5.09 9.26 -20.53
N LEU A 177 -4.60 9.23 -19.29
CA LEU A 177 -3.37 8.53 -18.92
C LEU A 177 -3.57 7.02 -18.68
N LEU A 178 -4.82 6.57 -18.57
CA LEU A 178 -5.20 5.17 -18.36
C LEU A 178 -5.73 4.47 -19.62
N ASP A 179 -5.90 5.18 -20.73
CA ASP A 179 -6.50 4.63 -21.95
C ASP A 179 -5.74 3.40 -22.46
N GLY A 180 -6.47 2.30 -22.67
CA GLY A 180 -5.93 1.02 -23.13
C GLY A 180 -5.11 0.25 -22.10
N ARG A 181 -5.16 0.63 -20.82
CA ARG A 181 -4.35 0.02 -19.74
C ARG A 181 -5.22 -0.64 -18.67
N PRO A 182 -4.75 -1.72 -18.04
CA PRO A 182 -5.36 -2.22 -16.82
C PRO A 182 -5.12 -1.24 -15.68
N ALA A 183 -6.17 -0.99 -14.89
CA ALA A 183 -6.11 -0.10 -13.74
C ALA A 183 -7.03 -0.58 -12.63
N THR A 184 -6.67 -0.27 -11.39
CA THR A 184 -7.54 -0.42 -10.23
C THR A 184 -7.79 0.95 -9.58
N THR A 185 -8.81 1.02 -8.75
CA THR A 185 -9.20 2.19 -7.96
C THR A 185 -9.88 1.66 -6.71
N HIS A 186 -10.26 2.53 -5.78
CA HIS A 186 -11.11 2.14 -4.66
C HIS A 186 -12.38 1.42 -5.17
N TRP A 187 -12.66 0.23 -4.62
CA TRP A 187 -13.78 -0.65 -4.99
C TRP A 187 -15.10 0.11 -5.20
N PHE A 188 -15.40 1.06 -4.31
CA PHE A 188 -16.65 1.82 -4.32
C PHE A 188 -16.83 2.64 -5.60
N THR A 189 -15.72 3.05 -6.22
CA THR A 189 -15.72 3.87 -7.43
C THR A 189 -15.26 3.11 -8.67
N ALA A 190 -14.93 1.82 -8.56
CA ALA A 190 -14.44 1.02 -9.68
C ALA A 190 -15.49 0.82 -10.77
N GLY A 191 -16.74 0.50 -10.39
CA GLY A 191 -17.84 0.39 -11.35
C GLY A 191 -18.12 1.72 -12.06
N ARG A 192 -17.99 2.84 -11.36
CA ARG A 192 -18.13 4.19 -11.93
C ARG A 192 -16.99 4.52 -12.89
N LEU A 193 -15.75 4.19 -12.52
CA LEU A 193 -14.57 4.39 -13.39
C LEU A 193 -14.74 3.62 -14.71
N ALA A 194 -15.17 2.37 -14.63
CA ALA A 194 -15.40 1.52 -15.80
C ALA A 194 -16.52 2.07 -16.71
N ALA A 195 -17.58 2.63 -16.12
CA ALA A 195 -18.69 3.21 -16.86
C ALA A 195 -18.34 4.53 -17.55
N GLU A 196 -17.59 5.41 -16.86
CA GLU A 196 -17.21 6.73 -17.37
C GLU A 196 -16.04 6.66 -18.37
N PHE A 197 -15.14 5.67 -18.23
CA PHE A 197 -13.92 5.53 -19.04
C PHE A 197 -13.80 4.11 -19.63
N PRO A 198 -14.60 3.76 -20.66
CA PRO A 198 -14.66 2.41 -21.21
C PRO A 198 -13.37 1.93 -21.90
N ALA A 199 -12.43 2.84 -22.19
CA ALA A 199 -11.11 2.51 -22.71
C ALA A 199 -10.16 1.95 -21.63
N VAL A 200 -10.52 2.05 -20.35
CA VAL A 200 -9.72 1.56 -19.21
C VAL A 200 -10.17 0.15 -18.85
N ALA A 201 -9.24 -0.79 -18.78
CA ALA A 201 -9.53 -2.14 -18.32
C ALA A 201 -9.53 -2.16 -16.78
N VAL A 202 -10.66 -1.75 -16.18
CA VAL A 202 -10.78 -1.64 -14.73
C VAL A 202 -10.89 -3.02 -14.08
N ASP A 203 -9.98 -3.32 -13.17
CA ASP A 203 -10.03 -4.49 -12.29
C ASP A 203 -10.17 -4.03 -10.83
N PRO A 204 -11.34 -4.24 -10.18
CA PRO A 204 -11.62 -3.74 -8.83
C PRO A 204 -11.01 -4.60 -7.72
N ASP A 205 -10.43 -5.75 -8.04
CA ASP A 205 -9.99 -6.72 -7.03
C ASP A 205 -8.60 -6.44 -6.45
N PRO A 206 -7.52 -6.26 -7.24
CA PRO A 206 -6.17 -6.08 -6.70
C PRO A 206 -6.03 -4.76 -5.91
N ILE A 207 -5.21 -4.78 -4.86
CA ILE A 207 -4.86 -3.56 -4.12
C ILE A 207 -3.98 -2.61 -4.92
N PHE A 208 -3.18 -3.11 -5.87
CA PHE A 208 -2.54 -2.26 -6.87
C PHE A 208 -2.22 -3.00 -8.16
N ILE A 209 -2.19 -2.26 -9.28
CA ILE A 209 -1.80 -2.74 -10.61
C ILE A 209 -0.65 -1.89 -11.13
N ARG A 210 0.41 -2.56 -11.57
CA ARG A 210 1.51 -1.97 -12.35
C ARG A 210 1.31 -2.27 -13.83
N SER A 211 1.17 -1.22 -14.64
CA SER A 211 1.09 -1.29 -16.11
C SER A 211 2.13 -0.35 -16.73
N GLY A 212 3.33 -0.90 -16.97
CA GLY A 212 4.47 -0.11 -17.43
C GLY A 212 4.82 1.01 -16.45
N ARG A 213 4.76 2.26 -16.91
CA ARG A 213 5.01 3.46 -16.09
C ARG A 213 3.81 3.93 -15.26
N VAL A 214 2.63 3.35 -15.46
CA VAL A 214 1.40 3.73 -14.74
C VAL A 214 1.05 2.71 -13.67
N TRP A 215 0.91 3.17 -12.44
CA TRP A 215 0.64 2.32 -11.28
C TRP A 215 -0.62 2.82 -10.58
N THR A 216 -1.61 1.97 -10.35
CA THR A 216 -2.88 2.39 -9.74
C THR A 216 -3.16 1.54 -8.52
N CYS A 217 -3.76 2.12 -7.49
CA CYS A 217 -3.91 1.50 -6.18
C CYS A 217 -5.30 1.78 -5.57
N ALA A 218 -5.82 0.82 -4.82
CA ALA A 218 -7.12 0.82 -4.16
C ALA A 218 -7.29 1.93 -3.12
N GLY A 219 -6.24 2.32 -2.40
CA GLY A 219 -6.28 3.43 -1.45
C GLY A 219 -5.90 3.11 -0.02
N VAL A 220 -5.86 4.16 0.80
CA VAL A 220 -5.67 4.12 2.25
C VAL A 220 -4.34 3.44 2.58
N SER A 221 -4.33 2.34 3.34
CA SER A 221 -3.09 1.64 3.70
C SER A 221 -2.39 0.98 2.52
N SER A 222 -3.13 0.59 1.47
CA SER A 222 -2.52 0.01 0.27
C SER A 222 -1.67 1.00 -0.54
N GLY A 223 -1.82 2.32 -0.29
CA GLY A 223 -0.90 3.33 -0.80
C GLY A 223 0.52 3.15 -0.25
N MET A 224 0.66 2.68 1.00
CA MET A 224 1.96 2.38 1.60
C MET A 224 2.57 1.11 0.97
N ASP A 225 1.75 0.08 0.70
CA ASP A 225 2.18 -1.12 -0.01
C ASP A 225 2.68 -0.79 -1.43
N LEU A 226 1.95 0.09 -2.13
CA LEU A 226 2.34 0.62 -3.43
C LEU A 226 3.71 1.31 -3.36
N ALA A 227 3.91 2.18 -2.36
CA ALA A 227 5.17 2.89 -2.18
C ALA A 227 6.33 1.94 -1.85
N LEU A 228 6.11 0.91 -1.01
CA LEU A 228 7.13 -0.13 -0.74
C LEU A 228 7.50 -0.90 -2.02
N ALA A 229 6.51 -1.21 -2.87
CA ALA A 229 6.77 -1.83 -4.16
C ALA A 229 7.59 -0.92 -5.10
N MET A 230 7.39 0.41 -5.04
CA MET A 230 8.22 1.37 -5.76
C MET A 230 9.64 1.45 -5.19
N VAL A 231 9.81 1.41 -3.86
CA VAL A 231 11.13 1.34 -3.22
C VAL A 231 11.89 0.09 -3.66
N ALA A 232 11.21 -1.05 -3.72
CA ALA A 232 11.81 -2.29 -4.22
C ALA A 232 12.23 -2.18 -5.70
N ASP A 233 11.40 -1.57 -6.55
CA ASP A 233 11.67 -1.36 -7.98
C ASP A 233 12.85 -0.39 -8.21
N ASP A 234 12.97 0.64 -7.38
CA ASP A 234 13.94 1.73 -7.55
C ASP A 234 15.30 1.45 -6.89
N CYS A 235 15.30 0.77 -5.74
CA CYS A 235 16.43 0.65 -4.82
C CYS A 235 16.71 -0.80 -4.38
N GLY A 236 15.88 -1.77 -4.79
CA GLY A 236 16.02 -3.18 -4.47
C GLY A 236 15.26 -3.62 -3.20
N ASP A 237 15.01 -4.93 -3.12
CA ASP A 237 14.21 -5.55 -2.04
C ASP A 237 14.84 -5.33 -0.64
N ASP A 238 16.16 -5.20 -0.53
CA ASP A 238 16.86 -5.02 0.76
C ASP A 238 16.53 -3.70 1.45
N LEU A 239 16.34 -2.62 0.69
CA LEU A 239 15.94 -1.32 1.24
C LEU A 239 14.45 -1.32 1.54
N ALA A 240 13.63 -1.89 0.66
CA ALA A 240 12.18 -2.03 0.88
C ALA A 240 11.90 -2.84 2.15
N LEU A 241 12.59 -3.97 2.35
CA LEU A 241 12.48 -4.81 3.56
C LEU A 241 12.83 -4.04 4.82
N ALA A 242 13.91 -3.27 4.78
CA ALA A 242 14.33 -2.47 5.93
C ALA A 242 13.34 -1.34 6.25
N THR A 243 12.82 -0.70 5.21
CA THR A 243 11.77 0.33 5.32
C THR A 243 10.50 -0.26 5.94
N ALA A 244 10.03 -1.40 5.44
CA ALA A 244 8.85 -2.07 5.97
C ALA A 244 9.03 -2.48 7.44
N ARG A 245 10.20 -3.02 7.81
CA ARG A 245 10.51 -3.34 9.22
C ARG A 245 10.45 -2.10 10.12
N TRP A 246 11.01 -0.98 9.66
CA TRP A 246 11.01 0.27 10.42
C TRP A 246 9.59 0.80 10.64
N LEU A 247 8.73 0.68 9.63
CA LEU A 247 7.32 1.08 9.68
C LEU A 247 6.40 0.03 10.32
N VAL A 248 6.96 -1.09 10.80
CA VAL A 248 6.19 -2.23 11.34
C VAL A 248 5.13 -2.72 10.34
N MET A 249 5.46 -2.67 9.06
CA MET A 249 4.63 -3.13 7.96
C MET A 249 5.01 -4.56 7.55
N TYR A 250 4.01 -5.31 7.10
CA TYR A 250 4.28 -6.55 6.39
C TYR A 250 4.93 -6.21 5.04
N LEU A 251 6.17 -6.67 4.80
CA LEU A 251 6.95 -6.25 3.63
C LEU A 251 6.20 -6.41 2.30
N ARG A 252 5.49 -7.53 2.14
CA ARG A 252 4.72 -7.79 0.91
C ARG A 252 3.29 -8.16 1.25
N ARG A 253 2.42 -7.16 1.21
CA ARG A 253 1.03 -7.38 0.82
C ARG A 253 1.01 -7.59 -0.70
N PRO A 254 0.72 -8.80 -1.24
CA PRO A 254 0.77 -9.02 -2.68
C PRO A 254 -0.16 -8.04 -3.40
N GLY A 255 0.29 -7.40 -4.48
CA GLY A 255 -0.55 -6.45 -5.23
C GLY A 255 -1.85 -7.08 -5.75
N GLY A 256 -1.82 -8.38 -6.03
CA GLY A 256 -2.99 -9.19 -6.38
C GLY A 256 -3.87 -9.61 -5.20
N GLN A 257 -3.67 -9.07 -4.00
CA GLN A 257 -4.58 -9.29 -2.87
C GLN A 257 -5.86 -8.48 -3.08
N SER A 258 -7.01 -9.06 -2.74
CA SER A 258 -8.30 -8.35 -2.75
C SER A 258 -8.27 -7.12 -1.84
N GLN A 259 -8.90 -6.03 -2.29
CA GLN A 259 -9.13 -4.83 -1.47
C GLN A 259 -9.86 -5.15 -0.17
N PHE A 260 -10.75 -6.15 -0.20
CA PHE A 260 -11.48 -6.62 0.97
C PHE A 260 -11.52 -8.13 1.08
N SER A 261 -11.61 -8.59 2.32
CA SER A 261 -12.13 -9.92 2.57
C SER A 261 -13.60 -9.98 2.17
N VAL A 262 -14.09 -11.14 1.70
CA VAL A 262 -15.49 -11.33 1.28
C VAL A 262 -16.52 -10.81 2.30
N PRO A 263 -16.34 -10.92 3.63
CA PRO A 263 -17.26 -10.32 4.60
C PRO A 263 -17.35 -8.78 4.57
N LEU A 264 -16.33 -8.07 4.07
CA LEU A 264 -16.28 -6.60 3.94
C LEU A 264 -16.72 -6.12 2.54
N ALA A 265 -16.65 -7.00 1.52
CA ALA A 265 -17.16 -6.72 0.18
C ALA A 265 -18.70 -6.77 0.11
N HIS A 266 -19.35 -7.33 1.13
CA HIS A 266 -20.80 -7.42 1.26
C HIS A 266 -21.27 -6.58 2.46
N PRO A 267 -22.47 -5.95 2.40
CA PRO A 267 -23.03 -5.23 3.54
C PRO A 267 -23.07 -6.12 4.78
N ALA A 268 -22.75 -5.56 5.95
CA ALA A 268 -22.91 -6.26 7.21
C ALA A 268 -24.39 -6.70 7.34
N PRO A 269 -24.66 -8.01 7.54
CA PRO A 269 -26.03 -8.49 7.60
C PRO A 269 -26.76 -7.83 8.77
N THR A 270 -27.96 -7.32 8.52
CA THR A 270 -28.81 -6.69 9.52
C THR A 270 -29.49 -7.69 10.46
N ARG A 271 -29.34 -8.99 10.19
CA ARG A 271 -29.81 -10.07 11.05
C ARG A 271 -28.64 -10.90 11.54
N ASP A 272 -28.67 -11.20 12.82
CA ASP A 272 -27.62 -11.97 13.49
C ASP A 272 -27.50 -13.39 12.90
N ASP A 273 -28.61 -14.03 12.53
CA ASP A 273 -28.62 -15.38 11.96
C ASP A 273 -27.80 -15.50 10.64
N ILE A 274 -27.87 -14.49 9.77
CA ILE A 274 -27.05 -14.45 8.55
C ILE A 274 -25.60 -14.05 8.87
N GLY A 275 -25.36 -13.18 9.86
CA GLY A 275 -24.01 -12.86 10.33
C GLY A 275 -23.26 -14.07 10.90
N GLU A 276 -23.93 -14.89 11.70
CA GLU A 276 -23.39 -16.16 12.20
C GLU A 276 -23.16 -17.15 11.07
N LEU A 277 -24.06 -17.20 10.08
CA LEU A 277 -23.91 -18.06 8.92
C LEU A 277 -22.68 -17.69 8.08
N HIS A 278 -22.42 -16.39 7.86
CA HIS A 278 -21.22 -15.92 7.15
C HIS A 278 -19.92 -16.39 7.84
N ARG A 279 -19.84 -16.24 9.18
CA ARG A 279 -18.68 -16.74 9.95
C ARG A 279 -18.54 -18.25 9.81
N TRP A 280 -19.65 -18.98 9.95
CA TRP A 280 -19.62 -20.43 9.85
C TRP A 280 -19.16 -20.92 8.46
N ILE A 281 -19.62 -20.27 7.38
CA ILE A 281 -19.18 -20.55 6.00
C ILE A 281 -17.66 -20.39 5.89
N ALA A 282 -17.10 -19.28 6.40
CA ALA A 282 -15.66 -19.01 6.34
C ALA A 282 -14.82 -20.07 7.08
N ASP A 283 -15.34 -20.62 8.18
CA ASP A 283 -14.65 -21.64 8.97
C ASP A 283 -14.83 -23.08 8.41
N HIS A 284 -15.82 -23.31 7.54
CA HIS A 284 -16.23 -24.65 7.09
C HIS A 284 -16.30 -24.79 5.57
N LEU A 285 -15.29 -24.29 4.84
CA LEU A 285 -15.27 -24.23 3.38
C LEU A 285 -15.49 -25.58 2.68
N ALA A 286 -14.95 -26.65 3.26
CA ALA A 286 -15.03 -28.02 2.75
C ALA A 286 -16.37 -28.74 3.07
N ALA A 287 -17.24 -28.14 3.87
CA ALA A 287 -18.55 -28.70 4.18
C ALA A 287 -19.52 -28.62 2.99
N ASP A 288 -20.68 -29.28 3.11
CA ASP A 288 -21.82 -29.04 2.22
C ASP A 288 -22.38 -27.64 2.48
N LEU A 289 -21.99 -26.71 1.60
CA LEU A 289 -22.45 -25.32 1.59
C LEU A 289 -23.52 -25.07 0.51
N SER A 290 -24.27 -26.10 0.13
CA SER A 290 -25.42 -25.95 -0.77
C SER A 290 -26.49 -25.05 -0.16
N VAL A 291 -27.30 -24.40 -1.01
CA VAL A 291 -28.44 -23.57 -0.57
C VAL A 291 -29.36 -24.36 0.37
N ALA A 292 -29.60 -25.63 0.06
CA ALA A 292 -30.39 -26.54 0.90
C ALA A 292 -29.77 -26.74 2.30
N ALA A 293 -28.46 -26.98 2.39
CA ALA A 293 -27.77 -27.17 3.67
C ALA A 293 -27.76 -25.89 4.51
N LEU A 294 -27.48 -24.75 3.88
CA LEU A 294 -27.46 -23.45 4.55
C LEU A 294 -28.86 -23.04 5.02
N ALA A 295 -29.90 -23.24 4.20
CA ALA A 295 -31.28 -22.95 4.57
C ALA A 295 -31.74 -23.79 5.77
N ARG A 296 -31.40 -25.08 5.80
CA ARG A 296 -31.65 -25.96 6.96
C ARG A 296 -30.96 -25.45 8.21
N ARG A 297 -29.72 -24.97 8.09
CA ARG A 297 -28.93 -24.48 9.23
C ARG A 297 -29.58 -23.28 9.94
N VAL A 298 -30.23 -22.41 9.17
CA VAL A 298 -30.94 -21.23 9.71
C VAL A 298 -32.45 -21.45 9.88
N GLY A 299 -32.94 -22.69 9.73
CA GLY A 299 -34.35 -23.01 9.94
C GLY A 299 -35.30 -22.40 8.90
N MET A 300 -34.84 -22.15 7.68
CA MET A 300 -35.62 -21.53 6.60
C MET A 300 -35.86 -22.51 5.44
N SER A 301 -36.93 -22.29 4.67
CA SER A 301 -37.06 -22.92 3.35
C SER A 301 -36.05 -22.32 2.36
N GLU A 302 -35.60 -23.09 1.38
CA GLU A 302 -34.59 -22.66 0.40
C GLU A 302 -34.96 -21.36 -0.34
N ARG A 303 -36.23 -21.22 -0.70
CA ARG A 303 -36.77 -20.03 -1.36
C ARG A 303 -36.74 -18.81 -0.44
N HIS A 304 -37.12 -18.98 0.82
CA HIS A 304 -37.11 -17.89 1.79
C HIS A 304 -35.67 -17.48 2.11
N PHE A 305 -34.80 -18.45 2.38
CA PHE A 305 -33.39 -18.25 2.64
C PHE A 305 -32.70 -17.48 1.52
N SER A 306 -32.84 -17.93 0.26
CA SER A 306 -32.18 -17.28 -0.88
C SER A 306 -32.60 -15.82 -1.03
N ARG A 307 -33.88 -15.51 -0.81
CA ARG A 307 -34.41 -14.14 -0.87
C ARG A 307 -33.85 -13.27 0.26
N VAL A 308 -33.87 -13.76 1.50
CA VAL A 308 -33.35 -13.02 2.67
C VAL A 308 -31.85 -12.80 2.55
N PHE A 309 -31.10 -13.84 2.21
CA PHE A 309 -29.67 -13.79 2.02
C PHE A 309 -29.29 -12.77 0.95
N THR A 310 -29.93 -12.83 -0.23
CA THR A 310 -29.64 -11.89 -1.33
C THR A 310 -29.99 -10.46 -0.96
N ALA A 311 -31.10 -10.24 -0.24
CA ALA A 311 -31.47 -8.90 0.23
C ALA A 311 -30.46 -8.31 1.22
N GLN A 312 -29.74 -9.15 1.98
CA GLN A 312 -28.74 -8.69 2.96
C GLN A 312 -27.32 -8.63 2.39
N ALA A 313 -26.88 -9.66 1.67
CA ALA A 313 -25.52 -9.78 1.14
C ALA A 313 -25.34 -9.13 -0.24
N GLY A 314 -26.43 -8.79 -0.93
CA GLY A 314 -26.40 -8.24 -2.30
C GLY A 314 -26.08 -9.27 -3.39
N VAL A 315 -25.78 -10.52 -3.02
CA VAL A 315 -25.46 -11.63 -3.93
C VAL A 315 -26.20 -12.90 -3.53
N THR A 316 -26.32 -13.86 -4.44
CA THR A 316 -26.95 -15.15 -4.13
C THR A 316 -26.10 -15.96 -3.15
N PRO A 317 -26.69 -16.87 -2.35
CA PRO A 317 -25.92 -17.69 -1.42
C PRO A 317 -24.82 -18.51 -2.11
N ALA A 318 -25.10 -19.05 -3.30
CA ALA A 318 -24.13 -19.82 -4.07
C ALA A 318 -22.93 -18.96 -4.53
N ALA A 319 -23.20 -17.75 -5.03
CA ALA A 319 -22.15 -16.82 -5.43
C ALA A 319 -21.30 -16.35 -4.24
N TYR A 320 -21.92 -16.14 -3.07
CA TYR A 320 -21.19 -15.81 -1.84
C TYR A 320 -20.28 -16.95 -1.40
N VAL A 321 -20.78 -18.19 -1.34
CA VAL A 321 -19.95 -19.35 -1.00
C VAL A 321 -18.78 -19.50 -1.97
N GLU A 322 -19.05 -19.33 -3.26
CA GLU A 322 -18.02 -19.40 -4.31
C GLU A 322 -16.94 -18.33 -4.11
N SER A 323 -17.32 -17.08 -3.81
CA SER A 323 -16.35 -16.00 -3.56
C SER A 323 -15.51 -16.24 -2.30
N VAL A 324 -16.12 -16.72 -1.19
CA VAL A 324 -15.37 -17.09 0.02
C VAL A 324 -14.36 -18.21 -0.28
N ARG A 325 -14.76 -19.23 -1.06
CA ARG A 325 -13.87 -20.33 -1.45
C ARG A 325 -12.73 -19.87 -2.35
N ILE A 326 -13.00 -18.96 -3.29
CA ILE A 326 -11.96 -18.38 -4.16
C ILE A 326 -10.98 -17.54 -3.34
N GLU A 327 -11.47 -16.74 -2.40
CA GLU A 327 -10.61 -15.94 -1.52
C GLU A 327 -9.68 -16.85 -0.69
N ALA A 328 -10.22 -17.90 -0.08
CA ALA A 328 -9.43 -18.87 0.66
C ALA A 328 -8.39 -19.58 -0.22
N ALA A 329 -8.78 -19.94 -1.45
CA ALA A 329 -7.86 -20.57 -2.40
C ALA A 329 -6.71 -19.64 -2.79
N ARG A 330 -6.98 -18.35 -3.05
CA ARG A 330 -5.94 -17.34 -3.33
C ARG A 330 -4.92 -17.28 -2.19
N ARG A 331 -5.41 -17.15 -0.95
CA ARG A 331 -4.55 -17.14 0.26
C ARG A 331 -3.69 -18.40 0.34
N MET A 332 -4.26 -19.59 0.13
CA MET A 332 -3.49 -20.84 0.15
C MET A 332 -2.47 -20.95 -1.00
N LEU A 333 -2.82 -20.48 -2.20
CA LEU A 333 -1.91 -20.47 -3.36
C LEU A 333 -0.72 -19.54 -3.15
N GLU A 334 -0.93 -18.42 -2.47
CA GLU A 334 0.08 -17.40 -2.14
C GLU A 334 1.00 -17.84 -0.99
N GLN A 335 0.44 -18.46 0.06
CA GLN A 335 1.12 -18.64 1.35
C GLN A 335 1.62 -20.07 1.61
N THR A 336 1.14 -21.06 0.85
CA THR A 336 1.47 -22.48 1.11
C THR A 336 2.10 -23.20 -0.08
N GLY A 337 2.77 -24.31 0.20
CA GLY A 337 3.31 -25.23 -0.82
C GLY A 337 2.34 -26.32 -1.29
N HIS A 338 1.06 -26.27 -0.88
CA HIS A 338 0.08 -27.31 -1.24
C HIS A 338 -0.09 -27.44 -2.75
N THR A 339 -0.34 -28.64 -3.28
CA THR A 339 -0.65 -28.78 -4.71
C THR A 339 -1.97 -28.09 -5.05
N VAL A 340 -2.22 -27.82 -6.33
CA VAL A 340 -3.46 -27.16 -6.78
C VAL A 340 -4.69 -28.02 -6.42
N GLU A 341 -4.54 -29.35 -6.50
CA GLU A 341 -5.56 -30.33 -6.11
C GLU A 341 -5.84 -30.28 -4.60
N ALA A 342 -4.80 -30.19 -3.78
CA ALA A 342 -4.95 -30.08 -2.33
C ALA A 342 -5.64 -28.78 -1.92
N VAL A 343 -5.35 -27.66 -2.61
CA VAL A 343 -6.05 -26.38 -2.39
C VAL A 343 -7.52 -26.50 -2.79
N ALA A 344 -7.83 -27.11 -3.94
CA ALA A 344 -9.20 -27.31 -4.40
C ALA A 344 -10.04 -28.11 -3.39
N GLN A 345 -9.49 -29.19 -2.84
CA GLN A 345 -10.16 -30.00 -1.81
C GLN A 345 -10.37 -29.21 -0.51
N ARG A 346 -9.32 -28.55 0.00
CA ARG A 346 -9.39 -27.79 1.27
C ARG A 346 -10.36 -26.61 1.20
N CYS A 347 -10.50 -25.99 0.03
CA CYS A 347 -11.45 -24.91 -0.19
C CYS A 347 -12.85 -25.41 -0.59
N GLY A 348 -13.08 -26.73 -0.66
CA GLY A 348 -14.41 -27.29 -0.89
C GLY A 348 -14.94 -27.18 -2.33
N PHE A 349 -14.07 -27.07 -3.33
CA PHE A 349 -14.49 -27.07 -4.75
C PHE A 349 -14.91 -28.46 -5.26
N GLY A 350 -14.66 -29.51 -4.48
CA GLY A 350 -14.99 -30.90 -4.80
C GLY A 350 -14.06 -31.53 -5.82
N SER A 351 -13.80 -30.84 -6.94
CA SER A 351 -12.88 -31.30 -7.99
C SER A 351 -11.91 -30.20 -8.45
N PRO A 352 -10.68 -30.56 -8.87
CA PRO A 352 -9.75 -29.62 -9.48
C PRO A 352 -10.33 -28.92 -10.71
N GLU A 353 -11.10 -29.62 -11.56
CA GLU A 353 -11.68 -29.06 -12.78
C GLU A 353 -12.68 -27.93 -12.45
N THR A 354 -13.51 -28.14 -11.42
CA THR A 354 -14.45 -27.11 -10.94
C THR A 354 -13.68 -25.92 -10.40
N PHE A 355 -12.65 -26.16 -9.60
CA PHE A 355 -11.77 -25.11 -9.10
C PHE A 355 -11.12 -24.31 -10.24
N TYR A 356 -10.49 -24.97 -11.21
CA TYR A 356 -9.88 -24.33 -12.37
C TYR A 356 -10.88 -23.47 -13.16
N ARG A 357 -12.08 -23.98 -13.39
CA ARG A 357 -13.13 -23.27 -14.12
C ARG A 357 -13.58 -22.01 -13.39
N VAL A 358 -13.90 -22.12 -12.09
CA VAL A 358 -14.36 -20.99 -11.29
C VAL A 358 -13.25 -19.95 -11.12
N PHE A 359 -12.04 -20.41 -10.80
CA PHE A 359 -10.89 -19.54 -10.58
C PHE A 359 -10.50 -18.75 -11.85
N ARG A 360 -10.53 -19.42 -13.02
CA ARG A 360 -10.26 -18.75 -14.30
C ARG A 360 -11.38 -17.79 -14.70
N ARG A 361 -12.63 -18.12 -14.40
CA ARG A 361 -13.78 -17.24 -14.65
C ARG A 361 -13.66 -15.95 -13.83
N ASP A 362 -13.24 -16.06 -12.57
CA ASP A 362 -13.25 -14.92 -11.64
C ASP A 362 -11.98 -14.06 -11.72
N LEU A 363 -10.82 -14.67 -12.02
CA LEU A 363 -9.52 -14.00 -11.95
C LEU A 363 -8.77 -13.93 -13.28
N ALA A 364 -9.37 -14.42 -14.38
CA ALA A 364 -8.77 -14.51 -15.71
C ALA A 364 -7.40 -15.24 -15.77
N LEU A 365 -7.02 -15.95 -14.71
CA LEU A 365 -5.76 -16.67 -14.55
C LEU A 365 -6.04 -18.12 -14.16
N THR A 366 -5.12 -19.03 -14.50
CA THR A 366 -5.15 -20.38 -13.90
C THR A 366 -4.62 -20.34 -12.47
N PRO A 367 -5.03 -21.24 -11.56
CA PRO A 367 -4.44 -21.35 -10.22
C PRO A 367 -2.90 -21.47 -10.23
N THR A 368 -2.36 -22.15 -11.24
CA THR A 368 -0.90 -22.32 -11.41
C THR A 368 -0.23 -21.01 -11.82
N ASP A 369 -0.80 -20.29 -12.78
CA ASP A 369 -0.27 -18.99 -13.21
C ASP A 369 -0.38 -17.94 -12.11
N TYR A 370 -1.52 -17.94 -11.39
CA TYR A 370 -1.75 -17.10 -10.23
C TYR A 370 -0.68 -17.36 -9.16
N ARG A 371 -0.45 -18.62 -8.80
CA ARG A 371 0.64 -18.99 -7.89
C ARG A 371 1.99 -18.51 -8.40
N ARG A 372 2.34 -18.78 -9.66
CA ARG A 372 3.65 -18.36 -10.19
C ARG A 372 3.85 -16.84 -10.09
N ARG A 373 2.79 -16.07 -10.27
CA ARG A 373 2.82 -14.60 -10.27
C ARG A 373 2.80 -13.99 -8.87
N PHE A 374 2.13 -14.64 -7.91
CA PHE A 374 1.84 -14.04 -6.60
C PHE A 374 2.41 -14.83 -5.41
N ARG A 375 2.99 -16.02 -5.62
CA ARG A 375 3.71 -16.76 -4.59
C ARG A 375 5.02 -16.05 -4.30
N LEU A 376 5.21 -15.72 -3.03
CA LEU A 376 6.47 -15.21 -2.53
C LEU A 376 7.57 -16.27 -2.75
N PRO A 377 8.81 -15.90 -3.11
CA PRO A 377 9.94 -16.82 -3.03
C PRO A 377 9.95 -17.43 -1.63
N ALA A 378 9.85 -18.76 -1.53
CA ALA A 378 10.01 -19.43 -0.25
C ALA A 378 11.40 -19.11 0.28
N ASP A 379 11.51 -18.80 1.57
CA ASP A 379 12.77 -18.63 2.27
C ASP A 379 13.76 -19.71 1.81
N ALA A 380 14.87 -19.28 1.21
CA ALA A 380 16.01 -20.14 0.95
C ALA A 380 16.59 -20.53 2.31
N GLY A 381 16.06 -21.59 2.92
CA GLY A 381 16.43 -21.97 4.26
C GLY A 381 15.61 -23.12 4.82
N THR A 382 15.57 -24.26 4.15
CA THR A 382 15.42 -25.57 4.82
C THR A 382 16.01 -26.66 3.94
N GLY A 383 17.33 -26.75 3.99
CA GLY A 383 18.08 -27.95 3.63
C GLY A 383 18.78 -28.48 4.88
N ALA A 384 18.69 -29.80 5.06
CA ALA A 384 19.35 -30.66 6.04
C ALA A 384 18.69 -30.77 7.42
N GLY A 385 18.18 -31.98 7.69
CA GLY A 385 17.65 -32.36 9.00
C GLY A 385 18.73 -32.50 10.06
N ALA A 386 18.35 -32.23 11.31
CA ALA A 386 19.00 -32.73 12.49
C ALA A 386 18.05 -32.59 13.69
N ASN A 387 17.77 -33.74 14.33
CA ASN A 387 17.32 -33.97 15.70
C ASN A 387 16.39 -32.96 16.40
N ALA A 388 15.14 -33.39 16.60
CA ALA A 388 14.24 -32.82 17.59
C ALA A 388 14.60 -33.37 18.98
N ASP A 389 15.42 -32.66 19.77
CA ASP A 389 15.35 -32.68 21.24
C ASP A 389 16.19 -31.60 21.97
N GLN A 390 16.11 -30.33 21.55
CA GLN A 390 16.65 -29.21 22.34
C GLN A 390 15.68 -28.01 22.33
N PRO A 391 15.38 -27.40 23.49
CA PRO A 391 14.65 -26.15 23.53
C PRO A 391 15.49 -25.05 22.84
N PRO A 392 14.87 -24.12 22.11
CA PRO A 392 15.60 -23.06 21.42
C PRO A 392 16.34 -22.18 22.44
N PRO A 393 17.57 -21.72 22.14
CA PRO A 393 18.28 -20.81 23.02
C PRO A 393 17.53 -19.48 23.09
N GLU A 394 17.39 -18.93 24.31
CA GLU A 394 16.86 -17.59 24.54
C GLU A 394 17.69 -16.57 23.74
N ARG A 395 17.13 -16.09 22.62
CA ARG A 395 17.68 -14.94 21.92
C ARG A 395 17.15 -13.69 22.61
N GLY A 396 17.99 -13.07 23.43
CA GLY A 396 17.71 -11.74 23.98
C GLY A 396 17.37 -10.74 22.86
N ASN A 397 16.40 -9.86 23.13
CA ASN A 397 15.98 -8.81 22.22
C ASN A 397 17.17 -7.85 21.94
N PRO A 398 17.70 -7.77 20.70
CA PRO A 398 18.83 -6.91 20.37
C PRO A 398 18.49 -5.41 20.41
N TRP A 399 17.22 -5.07 20.64
CA TRP A 399 16.71 -3.69 20.72
C TRP A 399 16.25 -3.30 22.13
N ALA A 400 16.61 -4.08 23.16
CA ALA A 400 16.41 -3.64 24.53
C ALA A 400 17.30 -2.41 24.82
N PRO A 401 16.76 -1.30 25.36
CA PRO A 401 17.60 -0.20 25.82
C PRO A 401 18.56 -0.72 26.90
N PRO A 402 19.77 -0.15 27.04
CA PRO A 402 20.68 -0.54 28.11
C PRO A 402 20.00 -0.35 29.47
N PRO A 403 20.18 -1.27 30.43
CA PRO A 403 19.56 -1.14 31.74
C PRO A 403 19.99 0.18 32.40
N SER A 404 19.03 0.92 32.94
CA SER A 404 19.30 2.15 33.68
C SER A 404 20.31 1.90 34.81
N PRO A 405 21.26 2.81 35.06
CA PRO A 405 22.22 2.65 36.14
C PRO A 405 21.49 2.57 37.48
N VAL A 406 21.73 1.50 38.22
CA VAL A 406 21.24 1.32 39.59
C VAL A 406 21.87 2.41 40.47
N PRO A 407 21.08 3.22 41.21
CA PRO A 407 21.65 4.20 42.11
C PRO A 407 22.38 3.49 43.26
N THR A 408 23.67 3.76 43.40
CA THR A 408 24.47 3.32 44.56
C THR A 408 23.91 3.93 45.84
N PRO A 409 23.59 3.14 46.88
CA PRO A 409 23.23 3.69 48.18
C PRO A 409 24.46 4.39 48.79
N ARG A 410 24.20 5.50 49.49
CA ARG A 410 25.21 6.31 50.19
C ARG A 410 25.87 5.57 51.35
#